data_AF-A0A8U0Q904-F1
#
_entry.id   AF-A0A8U0Q904-F1
#
_cell.length_a   1.000
_cell.length_b   1.000
_cell.length_c   1.000
_cell.angle_alpha   90.00
_cell.angle_beta   90.00
_cell.angle_gamma   90.00
#
_symmetry.space_group_name_H-M   'P 1'
#
loop_
_entity.id
_entity.type
_entity.pdbx_description
1 polymer ?
#
loop_
_entity_poly.entity_id
_entity_poly.type
_entity_poly.pdbx_seq_one_letter_code
_entity_poly.pdbx_strand_id
1 'polypeptide(L)'
;MPVDRFTEIMRYLRFDTREIRRPRTNSNKFAVVSEVWNAFVRNCVACYKPGLNITVEEQRFLTSGEVIKFSLTADVDSKYVLNVIPHVVPYSWEDESQKPENVALKLVEPYLGAGRNVTTDKFCTSLPLANKLIANNTNLVGAVSHCGRELPPVMRNQTQTKLYSTTVLKHDKATLTVYRSNPRKNVCILSTMHPTVAIGSDRTREPETVTFYNSNRVDVNRMTRERTVEVVTGLEKGGSHRWPLAVFFNLLDLAAINAYVLFTQCTAKTVSRRDFVMDLAFELREKHMRASAAPPPPLPPIQDTVCETKTRSKVRRSTRNKAPESCG
;
A
#
# COMPACT_ATOMS: atom_id res chain seq x y z
N MET A 1 -19.45 17.21 -13.13
CA MET A 1 -20.22 15.97 -13.36
C MET A 1 -21.33 15.91 -12.31
N PRO A 2 -22.57 15.55 -12.68
CA PRO A 2 -23.66 15.38 -11.72
C PRO A 2 -23.36 14.28 -10.68
N VAL A 3 -23.86 14.44 -9.46
CA VAL A 3 -23.63 13.50 -8.33
C VAL A 3 -24.14 12.09 -8.65
N ASP A 4 -25.29 11.97 -9.31
CA ASP A 4 -25.87 10.68 -9.69
C ASP A 4 -24.98 9.92 -10.67
N ARG A 5 -24.42 10.64 -11.65
CA ARG A 5 -23.50 10.05 -12.64
C ARG A 5 -22.19 9.59 -12.00
N PHE A 6 -21.65 10.38 -11.06
CA PHE A 6 -20.47 9.98 -10.31
C PHE A 6 -20.73 8.70 -9.50
N THR A 7 -21.85 8.66 -8.78
CA THR A 7 -22.26 7.49 -7.99
C THR A 7 -22.47 6.25 -8.88
N GLU A 8 -23.04 6.43 -10.06
CA GLU A 8 -23.22 5.38 -11.06
C GLU A 8 -21.87 4.84 -11.57
N ILE A 9 -20.93 5.70 -11.96
CA ILE A 9 -19.58 5.30 -12.39
C ILE A 9 -18.90 4.48 -11.28
N MET A 10 -18.96 4.99 -10.04
CA MET A 10 -18.39 4.31 -8.87
C MET A 10 -19.03 2.95 -8.59
N ARG A 11 -20.29 2.75 -8.99
CA ARG A 11 -21.00 1.47 -8.90
C ARG A 11 -20.48 0.44 -9.90
N TYR A 12 -20.17 0.87 -11.11
CA TYR A 12 -19.81 0.01 -12.22
C TYR A 12 -18.32 -0.07 -12.53
N LEU A 13 -17.47 0.73 -11.86
CA LEU A 13 -16.02 0.68 -12.05
C LEU A 13 -15.47 -0.73 -11.72
N ARG A 14 -14.75 -1.33 -12.66
CA ARG A 14 -14.08 -2.63 -12.55
C ARG A 14 -12.69 -2.53 -13.17
N PHE A 15 -11.78 -3.38 -12.72
CA PHE A 15 -10.38 -3.39 -13.15
C PHE A 15 -9.97 -4.73 -13.80
N ASP A 16 -10.96 -5.57 -14.12
CA ASP A 16 -10.78 -6.89 -14.72
C ASP A 16 -11.99 -7.27 -15.60
N THR A 17 -11.78 -8.28 -16.45
CA THR A 17 -12.84 -8.85 -17.30
C THR A 17 -13.52 -10.03 -16.59
N ARG A 18 -14.86 -10.06 -16.64
CA ARG A 18 -15.68 -11.09 -15.94
C ARG A 18 -15.32 -12.52 -16.35
N GLU A 19 -14.98 -12.74 -17.61
CA GLU A 19 -14.70 -14.05 -18.21
C GLU A 19 -13.47 -14.73 -17.59
N ILE A 20 -12.42 -13.96 -17.31
CA ILE A 20 -11.16 -14.47 -16.76
C ILE A 20 -11.07 -14.37 -15.23
N ARG A 21 -12.10 -13.80 -14.57
CA ARG A 21 -12.07 -13.52 -13.14
C ARG A 21 -11.99 -14.79 -12.30
N ARG A 22 -12.93 -15.72 -12.49
CA ARG A 22 -13.04 -16.94 -11.64
C ARG A 22 -11.75 -17.77 -11.61
N PRO A 23 -11.12 -18.09 -12.76
CA PRO A 23 -9.85 -18.83 -12.75
C PRO A 23 -8.74 -18.08 -12.01
N ARG A 24 -8.65 -16.75 -12.17
CA ARG A 24 -7.59 -15.94 -11.56
C ARG A 24 -7.79 -15.70 -10.06
N THR A 25 -9.03 -15.56 -9.60
CA THR A 25 -9.33 -15.37 -8.17
C THR A 25 -9.10 -16.62 -7.34
N ASN A 26 -9.17 -17.80 -7.96
CA ASN A 26 -8.88 -19.07 -7.28
C ASN A 26 -7.39 -19.20 -6.91
N SER A 27 -6.48 -18.64 -7.72
CA SER A 27 -5.04 -18.64 -7.45
C SER A 27 -4.55 -17.36 -6.76
N ASN A 28 -5.20 -16.22 -7.03
CA ASN A 28 -4.82 -14.92 -6.48
C ASN A 28 -6.04 -14.07 -6.18
N LYS A 29 -6.37 -13.89 -4.89
CA LYS A 29 -7.48 -13.01 -4.45
C LYS A 29 -7.33 -11.56 -4.94
N PHE A 30 -6.09 -11.10 -5.15
CA PHE A 30 -5.77 -9.76 -5.66
C PHE A 30 -5.85 -9.64 -7.20
N ALA A 31 -6.19 -10.72 -7.91
CA ALA A 31 -6.23 -10.75 -9.36
C ALA A 31 -7.09 -9.64 -9.98
N VAL A 32 -8.21 -9.30 -9.34
CA VAL A 32 -9.20 -8.33 -9.82
C VAL A 32 -8.67 -6.91 -10.02
N VAL A 33 -7.52 -6.57 -9.42
CA VAL A 33 -6.85 -5.26 -9.53
C VAL A 33 -5.38 -5.38 -9.95
N SER A 34 -4.90 -6.61 -10.14
CA SER A 34 -3.48 -6.92 -10.34
C SER A 34 -2.86 -6.24 -11.56
N GLU A 35 -3.61 -6.05 -12.65
CA GLU A 35 -3.06 -5.45 -13.88
C GLU A 35 -2.70 -3.98 -13.69
N VAL A 36 -3.64 -3.19 -13.17
CA VAL A 36 -3.44 -1.76 -12.85
C VAL A 36 -2.36 -1.62 -11.78
N TRP A 37 -2.40 -2.49 -10.77
CA TRP A 37 -1.41 -2.49 -9.70
C TRP A 37 0.01 -2.77 -10.20
N ASN A 38 0.18 -3.81 -10.99
CA ASN A 38 1.50 -4.19 -11.52
C ASN A 38 2.04 -3.13 -12.48
N ALA A 39 1.17 -2.46 -13.26
CA ALA A 39 1.57 -1.34 -14.09
C ALA A 39 2.09 -0.16 -13.24
N PHE A 40 1.38 0.18 -12.16
CA PHE A 40 1.82 1.21 -11.21
C PHE A 40 3.18 0.86 -10.58
N VAL A 41 3.36 -0.35 -10.05
CA VAL A 41 4.61 -0.79 -9.43
C VAL A 41 5.78 -0.76 -10.42
N ARG A 42 5.59 -1.22 -11.65
CA ARG A 42 6.63 -1.14 -12.70
C ARG A 42 7.07 0.30 -12.94
N ASN A 43 6.13 1.25 -12.98
CA ASN A 43 6.44 2.67 -13.16
C ASN A 43 7.18 3.25 -11.95
N CYS A 44 6.83 2.85 -10.72
CA CYS A 44 7.53 3.29 -9.52
C CYS A 44 9.01 2.89 -9.55
N VAL A 45 9.30 1.64 -9.91
CA VAL A 45 10.67 1.13 -10.01
C VAL A 45 11.44 1.79 -11.15
N ALA A 46 10.80 2.02 -12.30
CA ALA A 46 11.47 2.57 -13.48
C ALA A 46 11.78 4.08 -13.39
N CYS A 47 10.95 4.85 -12.69
CA CYS A 47 11.00 6.31 -12.73
C CYS A 47 11.89 6.95 -11.66
N TYR A 48 12.46 6.18 -10.72
CA TYR A 48 13.14 6.75 -9.56
C TYR A 48 14.36 5.96 -9.12
N LYS A 49 15.44 6.68 -8.78
CA LYS A 49 16.64 6.11 -8.18
C LYS A 49 16.71 6.54 -6.71
N PRO A 50 16.53 5.61 -5.76
CA PRO A 50 16.58 5.95 -4.34
C PRO A 50 17.99 6.30 -3.87
N GLY A 51 18.02 7.09 -2.81
CA GLY A 51 19.20 7.48 -2.07
C GLY A 51 19.80 6.32 -1.26
N LEU A 52 20.56 6.68 -0.22
CA LEU A 52 21.29 5.70 0.61
C LEU A 52 20.35 4.90 1.51
N ASN A 53 19.32 5.56 2.06
CA ASN A 53 18.45 4.98 3.06
C ASN A 53 17.06 4.72 2.47
N ILE A 54 16.63 3.46 2.54
CA ILE A 54 15.28 3.04 2.18
C ILE A 54 14.63 2.35 3.38
N THR A 55 13.31 2.33 3.43
CA THR A 55 12.57 1.69 4.51
C THR A 55 11.52 0.73 3.97
N VAL A 56 11.25 -0.35 4.71
CA VAL A 56 10.18 -1.32 4.47
C VAL A 56 9.16 -1.17 5.59
N GLU A 57 7.94 -0.82 5.22
CA GLU A 57 6.85 -0.54 6.16
C GLU A 57 5.56 -1.27 5.75
N GLU A 58 4.62 -1.36 6.69
CA GLU A 58 3.32 -1.97 6.49
C GLU A 58 2.20 -0.92 6.56
N GLN A 59 1.32 -0.94 5.57
CA GLN A 59 0.08 -0.17 5.54
C GLN A 59 -1.10 -1.16 5.61
N ARG A 60 -2.10 -0.89 6.46
CA ARG A 60 -3.23 -1.79 6.68
C ARG A 60 -4.55 -1.06 6.47
N PHE A 61 -5.45 -1.68 5.73
CA PHE A 61 -6.81 -1.23 5.53
C PHE A 61 -7.78 -2.28 6.06
N LEU A 62 -8.70 -1.84 6.91
CA LEU A 62 -9.88 -2.62 7.24
C LEU A 62 -10.91 -2.36 6.14
N THR A 63 -11.43 -3.45 5.58
CA THR A 63 -12.59 -3.40 4.70
C THR A 63 -13.67 -4.31 5.28
N SER A 64 -14.91 -4.16 4.83
CA SER A 64 -16.02 -5.04 5.23
C SER A 64 -15.73 -6.53 4.99
N GLY A 65 -15.19 -7.20 6.01
CA GLY A 65 -14.92 -8.65 6.07
C GLY A 65 -13.47 -9.08 5.79
N GLU A 66 -12.64 -8.26 5.13
CA GLU A 66 -11.25 -8.60 4.79
C GLU A 66 -10.28 -7.51 5.26
N VAL A 67 -9.10 -7.92 5.74
CA VAL A 67 -7.99 -7.00 6.03
C VAL A 67 -7.01 -7.06 4.88
N ILE A 68 -6.85 -5.91 4.20
CA ILE A 68 -5.88 -5.76 3.13
C ILE A 68 -4.64 -5.11 3.72
N LYS A 69 -3.50 -5.75 3.48
CA LYS A 69 -2.20 -5.25 3.89
C LYS A 69 -1.36 -4.94 2.66
N PHE A 70 -0.70 -3.80 2.67
CA PHE A 70 0.33 -3.45 1.70
C PHE A 70 1.67 -3.42 2.42
N SER A 71 2.58 -4.27 2.00
CA SER A 71 3.99 -4.15 2.36
C SER A 71 4.64 -3.27 1.31
N LEU A 72 5.34 -2.22 1.73
CA LEU A 72 5.87 -1.22 0.80
C LEU A 72 7.29 -0.83 1.16
N THR A 73 8.04 -0.45 0.13
CA THR A 73 9.36 0.15 0.28
C THR A 73 9.34 1.59 -0.21
N ALA A 74 9.97 2.48 0.55
CA ALA A 74 10.05 3.90 0.23
C ALA A 74 11.46 4.45 0.48
N ASP A 75 11.81 5.47 -0.28
CA ASP A 75 13.00 6.28 -0.05
C ASP A 75 12.79 7.16 1.19
N VAL A 76 13.78 7.18 2.09
CA VAL A 76 13.62 7.86 3.38
C VAL A 76 13.59 9.38 3.23
N ASP A 77 14.34 9.97 2.31
CA ASP A 77 14.47 11.42 2.27
C ASP A 77 13.32 12.05 1.48
N SER A 78 13.08 11.55 0.27
CA SER A 78 12.05 12.05 -0.63
C SER A 78 10.65 11.55 -0.32
N LYS A 79 10.54 10.45 0.44
CA LYS A 79 9.30 9.70 0.68
C LYS A 79 8.69 9.10 -0.59
N TYR A 80 9.48 8.95 -1.66
CA TYR A 80 9.06 8.26 -2.89
C TYR A 80 8.78 6.79 -2.61
N VAL A 81 7.64 6.28 -3.07
CA VAL A 81 7.28 4.86 -2.95
C VAL A 81 7.91 4.08 -4.09
N LEU A 82 8.79 3.16 -3.72
CA LEU A 82 9.69 2.44 -4.62
C LEU A 82 9.09 1.12 -5.11
N ASN A 83 8.42 0.39 -4.23
CA ASN A 83 7.83 -0.91 -4.54
C ASN A 83 6.70 -1.22 -3.54
N VAL A 84 5.68 -1.96 -3.96
CA VAL A 84 4.54 -2.31 -3.10
C VAL A 84 3.98 -3.69 -3.44
N ILE A 85 3.86 -4.55 -2.43
CA ILE A 85 3.26 -5.87 -2.54
C ILE A 85 2.00 -5.93 -1.68
N PRO A 86 0.83 -6.15 -2.31
CA PRO A 86 -0.44 -6.30 -1.62
C PRO A 86 -0.64 -7.76 -1.16
N HIS A 87 -1.25 -7.91 0.01
CA HIS A 87 -1.61 -9.19 0.61
C HIS A 87 -3.00 -9.10 1.23
N VAL A 88 -3.78 -10.17 1.08
CA VAL A 88 -5.04 -10.36 1.80
C VAL A 88 -4.74 -11.21 3.04
N VAL A 89 -5.12 -10.72 4.22
CA VAL A 89 -4.89 -11.38 5.51
C VAL A 89 -6.12 -12.24 5.87
N PRO A 90 -5.98 -13.43 6.49
CA PRO A 90 -4.77 -14.00 7.13
C PRO A 90 -3.75 -14.62 6.17
N TYR A 91 -2.48 -14.60 6.58
CA TYR A 91 -1.39 -15.28 5.87
C TYR A 91 -1.63 -16.79 5.84
N SER A 92 -1.22 -17.43 4.76
CA SER A 92 -0.95 -18.86 4.81
C SER A 92 0.40 -19.07 5.50
N TRP A 93 0.41 -19.69 6.68
CA TRP A 93 1.65 -20.04 7.38
C TRP A 93 2.52 -21.04 6.60
N GLU A 94 1.90 -21.77 5.66
CA GLU A 94 2.55 -22.75 4.79
C GLU A 94 3.25 -22.08 3.60
N ASP A 95 2.86 -20.85 3.25
CA ASP A 95 3.43 -20.12 2.12
C ASP A 95 4.67 -19.34 2.57
N GLU A 96 5.84 -19.94 2.38
CA GLU A 96 7.14 -19.31 2.61
C GLU A 96 7.25 -17.93 1.93
N SER A 97 6.63 -17.73 0.77
CA SER A 97 6.71 -16.45 0.04
C SER A 97 5.99 -15.31 0.76
N GLN A 98 5.06 -15.62 1.67
CA GLN A 98 4.30 -14.65 2.46
C GLN A 98 4.95 -14.33 3.80
N LYS A 99 6.06 -14.99 4.15
CA LYS A 99 6.80 -14.63 5.37
C LYS A 99 7.30 -13.17 5.27
N PRO A 100 7.15 -12.36 6.33
CA PRO A 100 7.52 -10.95 6.31
C PRO A 100 8.94 -10.69 5.81
N GLU A 101 9.90 -11.54 6.19
CA GLU A 101 11.30 -11.47 5.75
C GLU A 101 11.47 -11.65 4.23
N ASN A 102 10.75 -12.61 3.65
CA ASN A 102 10.81 -12.89 2.22
C ASN A 102 10.08 -11.80 1.41
N VAL A 103 8.97 -11.27 1.94
CA VAL A 103 8.27 -10.12 1.37
C VAL A 103 9.16 -8.87 1.39
N ALA A 104 9.85 -8.60 2.50
CA ALA A 104 10.80 -7.50 2.62
C ALA A 104 11.94 -7.64 1.60
N LEU A 105 12.52 -8.84 1.47
CA LEU A 105 13.58 -9.11 0.49
C LEU A 105 13.10 -8.86 -0.95
N LYS A 106 11.89 -9.33 -1.30
CA LYS A 106 11.30 -9.12 -2.62
C LYS A 106 11.00 -7.65 -2.92
N LEU A 107 10.62 -6.87 -1.90
CA LEU A 107 10.40 -5.43 -2.07
C LEU A 107 11.69 -4.68 -2.41
N VAL A 108 12.80 -5.05 -1.76
CA VAL A 108 14.10 -4.38 -1.92
C VAL A 108 14.97 -4.97 -3.03
N GLU A 109 14.61 -6.12 -3.58
CA GLU A 109 15.36 -6.82 -4.65
C GLU A 109 15.85 -5.89 -5.78
N PRO A 110 15.03 -4.97 -6.35
CA PRO A 110 15.50 -4.08 -7.42
C PRO A 110 16.59 -3.08 -7.00
N TYR A 111 16.84 -2.94 -5.69
CA TYR A 111 17.69 -1.91 -5.10
C TYR A 111 18.91 -2.47 -4.36
N LEU A 112 19.12 -3.79 -4.40
CA LEU A 112 20.27 -4.48 -3.83
C LEU A 112 21.58 -4.14 -4.57
N GLY A 113 22.72 -4.49 -3.96
CA GLY A 113 24.05 -4.34 -4.57
C GLY A 113 24.68 -2.94 -4.46
N ALA A 114 23.92 -1.93 -4.06
CA ALA A 114 24.34 -0.53 -4.08
C ALA A 114 24.89 0.02 -2.75
N GLY A 115 25.10 -0.81 -1.73
CA GLY A 115 25.60 -0.36 -0.43
C GLY A 115 24.57 0.41 0.41
N ARG A 116 23.27 0.21 0.14
CA ARG A 116 22.17 0.93 0.81
C ARG A 116 21.90 0.41 2.22
N ASN A 117 21.20 1.22 3.00
CA ASN A 117 20.65 0.84 4.30
C ASN A 117 19.14 0.63 4.20
N VAL A 118 18.67 -0.53 4.59
CA VAL A 118 17.25 -0.89 4.65
C VAL A 118 16.80 -0.84 6.10
N THR A 119 15.85 0.06 6.38
CA THR A 119 15.16 0.09 7.67
C THR A 119 13.94 -0.81 7.63
N THR A 120 13.77 -1.72 8.58
CA THR A 120 12.61 -2.64 8.64
C THR A 120 11.86 -2.54 9.95
N ASP A 121 10.56 -2.83 9.90
CA ASP A 121 9.75 -2.95 11.10
C ASP A 121 10.06 -4.21 11.93
N LYS A 122 9.43 -4.32 13.10
CA LYS A 122 9.62 -5.45 14.02
C LYS A 122 9.11 -6.79 13.51
N PHE A 123 8.26 -6.80 12.48
CA PHE A 123 7.66 -8.01 11.95
C PHE A 123 8.55 -8.63 10.86
N CYS A 124 9.32 -7.79 10.15
CA CYS A 124 10.23 -8.22 9.10
C CYS A 124 11.68 -8.42 9.58
N THR A 125 12.07 -7.82 10.71
CA THR A 125 13.46 -7.86 11.18
C THR A 125 13.85 -9.23 11.75
N SER A 126 14.84 -9.87 11.15
CA SER A 126 15.44 -11.13 11.62
C SER A 126 16.94 -11.20 11.29
N LEU A 127 17.69 -12.03 12.02
CA LEU A 127 19.10 -12.29 11.69
C LEU A 127 19.29 -12.98 10.32
N PRO A 128 18.44 -13.96 9.90
CA PRO A 128 18.47 -14.50 8.54
C PRO A 128 18.31 -13.43 7.45
N LEU A 129 17.38 -12.48 7.61
CA LEU A 129 17.21 -11.38 6.66
C LEU A 129 18.46 -10.49 6.62
N ALA A 130 19.03 -10.17 7.78
CA ALA A 130 20.25 -9.37 7.89
C ALA A 130 21.41 -10.00 7.10
N ASN A 131 21.60 -11.32 7.24
CA ASN A 131 22.65 -12.06 6.54
C ASN A 131 22.43 -12.08 5.02
N LYS A 132 21.18 -12.28 4.56
CA LYS A 132 20.83 -12.23 3.13
C LYS A 132 21.10 -10.85 2.52
N LEU A 133 20.81 -9.77 3.26
CA LEU A 133 21.05 -8.41 2.78
C LEU A 133 22.54 -8.08 2.73
N ILE A 134 23.33 -8.44 3.75
CA ILE A 134 24.79 -8.24 3.73
C ILE A 134 25.41 -8.97 2.54
N ALA A 135 24.98 -10.21 2.27
CA ALA A 135 25.47 -10.99 1.13
C ALA A 135 25.23 -10.29 -0.22
N ASN A 136 24.24 -9.38 -0.29
CA ASN A 136 23.90 -8.56 -1.45
C ASN A 136 24.30 -7.08 -1.27
N ASN A 137 25.39 -6.81 -0.53
CA ASN A 137 25.94 -5.47 -0.31
C ASN A 137 24.88 -4.45 0.14
N THR A 138 24.05 -4.84 1.12
CA THR A 138 22.97 -4.01 1.66
C THR A 138 22.91 -4.21 3.17
N ASN A 139 22.79 -3.12 3.93
CA ASN A 139 22.71 -3.18 5.38
C ASN A 139 21.26 -3.24 5.86
N LEU A 140 21.04 -3.90 7.00
CA LEU A 140 19.77 -3.89 7.72
C LEU A 140 19.88 -3.01 8.96
N VAL A 141 18.82 -2.26 9.25
CA VAL A 141 18.56 -1.67 10.57
C VAL A 141 17.09 -1.91 10.92
N GLY A 142 16.78 -2.59 12.02
CA GLY A 142 15.40 -2.92 12.30
C GLY A 142 15.14 -3.16 13.78
N ALA A 143 13.91 -2.87 14.21
CA ALA A 143 13.50 -3.19 15.58
C ALA A 143 13.31 -4.70 15.73
N VAL A 144 13.72 -5.26 16.86
CA VAL A 144 13.46 -6.67 17.19
C VAL A 144 12.42 -6.74 18.31
N SER A 145 11.46 -7.66 18.17
CA SER A 145 10.48 -7.91 19.24
C SER A 145 11.17 -8.43 20.50
N HIS A 146 10.78 -7.93 21.67
CA HIS A 146 11.24 -8.41 22.99
C HIS A 146 11.02 -9.91 23.20
N CYS A 147 10.03 -10.49 22.51
CA CYS A 147 9.73 -11.93 22.55
C CYS A 147 10.36 -12.72 21.39
N GLY A 148 11.27 -12.10 20.63
CA GLY A 148 11.92 -12.75 19.49
C GLY A 148 12.64 -14.03 19.92
N ARG A 149 12.46 -15.12 19.16
CA ARG A 149 13.16 -16.40 19.39
C ARG A 149 14.68 -16.20 19.44
N GLU A 150 15.18 -15.22 18.70
CA GLU A 150 16.60 -14.90 18.51
C GLU A 150 17.23 -14.07 19.65
N LEU A 151 16.44 -13.55 20.59
CA LEU A 151 17.00 -12.85 21.75
C LEU A 151 17.54 -13.87 22.77
N PRO A 152 18.81 -13.72 23.21
CA PRO A 152 19.37 -14.57 24.25
C PRO A 152 18.50 -14.55 25.52
N PRO A 153 18.32 -15.69 26.22
CA PRO A 153 17.50 -15.77 27.44
C PRO A 153 17.89 -14.74 28.50
N VAL A 154 19.19 -14.43 28.59
CA VAL A 154 19.78 -13.42 29.48
C VAL A 154 19.11 -12.05 29.31
N MET A 155 18.65 -11.72 28.10
CA MET A 155 18.05 -10.42 27.79
C MET A 155 16.54 -10.37 28.04
N ARG A 156 15.85 -11.52 28.09
CA ARG A 156 14.38 -11.57 28.31
C ARG A 156 13.97 -11.22 29.73
N ASN A 157 14.88 -11.39 30.70
CA ASN A 157 14.64 -11.20 32.13
C ASN A 157 15.35 -9.97 32.71
N GLN A 158 15.78 -9.01 31.90
CA GLN A 158 16.43 -7.78 32.38
C GLN A 158 15.42 -6.77 32.96
N THR A 159 14.71 -7.16 34.01
CA THR A 159 14.00 -6.21 34.89
C THR A 159 14.96 -5.33 35.68
N GLN A 160 16.25 -5.67 35.77
CA GLN A 160 17.26 -5.06 36.66
C GLN A 160 18.24 -4.05 36.02
N THR A 161 18.14 -3.71 34.74
CA THR A 161 19.04 -2.73 34.12
C THR A 161 18.63 -1.28 34.44
N LYS A 162 19.61 -0.40 34.73
CA LYS A 162 19.40 1.03 35.01
C LYS A 162 18.69 1.72 33.82
N LEU A 163 17.82 2.67 34.08
CA LEU A 163 17.22 3.51 33.03
C LEU A 163 18.33 4.20 32.22
N TYR A 164 18.15 4.29 30.90
CA TYR A 164 19.14 4.86 29.96
C TYR A 164 20.47 4.09 29.91
N SER A 165 20.42 2.78 30.20
CA SER A 165 21.53 1.87 29.95
C SER A 165 21.38 1.20 28.59
N THR A 166 22.53 0.92 27.98
CA THR A 166 22.64 0.29 26.67
C THR A 166 23.56 -0.91 26.79
N THR A 167 23.08 -2.05 26.31
CA THR A 167 23.88 -3.27 26.13
C THR A 167 24.00 -3.54 24.65
N VAL A 168 25.21 -3.84 24.18
CA VAL A 168 25.46 -4.16 22.76
C VAL A 168 25.96 -5.59 22.69
N LEU A 169 25.26 -6.41 21.92
CA LEU A 169 25.69 -7.77 21.59
C LEU A 169 26.15 -7.79 20.14
N LYS A 170 27.21 -8.55 19.85
CA LYS A 170 27.74 -8.69 18.51
C LYS A 170 27.75 -10.16 18.13
N HIS A 171 27.25 -10.46 16.93
CA HIS A 171 27.31 -11.78 16.32
C HIS A 171 27.70 -11.59 14.86
N ASP A 172 28.87 -12.09 14.47
CA ASP A 172 29.48 -11.86 13.16
C ASP A 172 29.52 -10.36 12.77
N LYS A 173 28.82 -10.00 11.70
CA LYS A 173 28.68 -8.65 11.16
C LYS A 173 27.45 -7.90 11.68
N ALA A 174 26.63 -8.55 12.51
CA ALA A 174 25.44 -7.95 13.08
C ALA A 174 25.67 -7.51 14.53
N THR A 175 25.12 -6.35 14.88
CA THR A 175 25.07 -5.82 16.23
C THR A 175 23.61 -5.71 16.68
N LEU A 176 23.35 -6.16 17.90
CA LEU A 176 22.06 -6.01 18.57
C LEU A 176 22.23 -5.02 19.72
N THR A 177 21.61 -3.85 19.59
CA THR A 177 21.55 -2.84 20.63
C THR A 177 20.30 -3.04 21.46
N VAL A 178 20.45 -3.21 22.77
CA VAL A 178 19.36 -3.24 23.74
C VAL A 178 19.45 -2.01 24.63
N TYR A 179 18.50 -1.10 24.45
CA TYR A 179 18.46 0.20 25.12
C TYR A 179 17.22 0.32 26.00
N ARG A 180 17.40 0.70 27.26
CA ARG A 180 16.30 0.91 28.20
C ARG A 180 15.83 2.37 28.20
N SER A 181 14.95 2.70 27.27
CA SER A 181 14.36 4.05 27.14
C SER A 181 13.32 4.36 28.22
N ASN A 182 12.65 3.35 28.75
CA ASN A 182 11.65 3.50 29.81
C ASN A 182 11.70 2.34 30.82
N PRO A 183 11.08 2.47 32.01
CA PRO A 183 11.16 1.45 33.04
C PRO A 183 10.52 0.10 32.68
N ARG A 184 9.57 0.09 31.73
CA ARG A 184 8.71 -1.06 31.44
C ARG A 184 9.13 -1.87 30.22
N LYS A 185 9.90 -1.28 29.30
CA LYS A 185 10.23 -1.88 28.00
C LYS A 185 11.62 -1.48 27.55
N ASN A 186 12.33 -2.46 27.01
CA ASN A 186 13.57 -2.25 26.27
C ASN A 186 13.26 -2.03 24.79
N VAL A 187 14.07 -1.22 24.14
CA VAL A 187 14.14 -1.04 22.69
C VAL A 187 15.29 -1.89 22.20
N CYS A 188 14.99 -2.87 21.33
CA CYS A 188 15.98 -3.74 20.72
C CYS A 188 16.11 -3.38 19.24
N ILE A 189 17.30 -3.02 18.78
CA ILE A 189 17.60 -2.73 17.37
C ILE A 189 18.66 -3.69 16.88
N LEU A 190 18.37 -4.46 15.84
CA LEU A 190 19.34 -5.24 15.09
C LEU A 190 19.89 -4.38 13.95
N SER A 191 21.21 -4.34 13.81
CA SER A 191 21.86 -3.58 12.77
C SER A 191 23.06 -4.31 12.19
N THR A 192 23.26 -4.20 10.88
CA THR A 192 24.51 -4.59 10.22
C THR A 192 25.31 -3.37 9.74
N MET A 193 24.70 -2.19 9.82
CA MET A 193 25.32 -0.91 9.47
C MET A 193 26.29 -0.41 10.55
N HIS A 194 26.00 -0.71 11.83
CA HIS A 194 26.74 -0.14 12.96
C HIS A 194 27.66 -1.19 13.59
N PRO A 195 28.93 -1.32 13.16
CA PRO A 195 29.87 -2.28 13.75
C PRO A 195 30.26 -1.95 15.20
N THR A 196 30.17 -0.66 15.55
CA THR A 196 30.33 -0.08 16.88
C THR A 196 29.16 0.86 17.13
N VAL A 197 28.70 0.96 18.37
CA VAL A 197 27.52 1.77 18.73
C VAL A 197 27.96 2.93 19.60
N ALA A 198 27.87 4.16 19.07
CA ALA A 198 28.05 5.36 19.85
C ALA A 198 26.85 5.61 20.77
N ILE A 199 27.11 6.15 21.96
CA ILE A 199 26.08 6.49 22.95
C ILE A 199 26.04 8.02 23.06
N GLY A 200 24.84 8.60 22.96
CA GLY A 200 24.63 10.03 23.14
C GLY A 200 25.13 10.55 24.49
N SER A 201 25.59 11.80 24.49
CA SER A 201 26.03 12.52 25.70
C SER A 201 24.87 13.19 26.45
N ASP A 202 23.66 13.11 25.91
CA ASP A 202 22.45 13.66 26.49
C ASP A 202 22.00 12.89 27.74
N ARG A 203 21.02 13.44 28.47
CA ARG A 203 20.48 12.80 29.68
C ARG A 203 19.89 11.42 29.40
N THR A 204 19.34 11.25 28.21
CA THR A 204 18.73 10.01 27.71
C THR A 204 19.77 8.99 27.26
N ARG A 205 21.02 9.39 26.96
CA ARG A 205 22.09 8.50 26.50
C ARG A 205 21.64 7.62 25.34
N GLU A 206 20.88 8.19 24.41
CA GLU A 206 20.27 7.41 23.33
C GLU A 206 21.37 6.88 22.40
N PRO A 207 21.37 5.57 22.09
CA PRO A 207 22.36 5.02 21.17
C PRO A 207 22.11 5.46 19.74
N GLU A 208 23.19 5.67 18.99
CA GLU A 208 23.16 6.04 17.57
C GLU A 208 22.24 5.13 16.75
N THR A 209 22.24 3.81 17.02
CA THR A 209 21.38 2.85 16.31
C THR A 209 19.89 3.14 16.51
N VAL A 210 19.48 3.64 17.68
CA VAL A 210 18.08 3.97 17.97
C VAL A 210 17.70 5.30 17.31
N THR A 211 18.58 6.29 17.39
CA THR A 211 18.42 7.59 16.72
C THR A 211 18.34 7.41 15.19
N PHE A 212 19.22 6.60 14.62
CA PHE A 212 19.21 6.26 13.20
C PHE A 212 17.92 5.53 12.82
N TYR A 213 17.51 4.52 13.58
CA TYR A 213 16.25 3.81 13.31
C TYR A 213 15.06 4.76 13.33
N ASN A 214 14.93 5.62 14.34
CA ASN A 214 13.79 6.54 14.47
C ASN A 214 13.74 7.58 13.34
N SER A 215 14.89 8.08 12.88
CA SER A 215 14.97 9.06 11.79
C SER A 215 14.68 8.46 10.40
N ASN A 216 14.96 7.17 10.21
CA ASN A 216 14.78 6.48 8.92
C ASN A 216 13.43 5.77 8.76
N ARG A 217 12.51 5.94 9.71
CA ARG A 217 11.15 5.42 9.58
C ARG A 217 10.26 6.35 8.78
N VAL A 218 9.39 5.76 7.97
CA VAL A 218 8.42 6.48 7.16
C VAL A 218 7.02 6.05 7.55
N ASP A 219 6.24 6.97 8.13
CA ASP A 219 4.84 6.69 8.43
C ASP A 219 3.98 6.84 7.17
N VAL A 220 3.86 5.74 6.43
CA VAL A 220 3.11 5.70 5.18
C VAL A 220 1.61 5.85 5.43
N ASN A 221 1.10 5.33 6.55
CA ASN A 221 -0.30 5.52 6.91
C ASN A 221 -0.63 7.01 7.05
N ARG A 222 0.27 7.81 7.64
CA ARG A 222 0.12 9.27 7.71
C ARG A 222 0.19 9.93 6.32
N MET A 223 0.95 9.37 5.37
CA MET A 223 1.05 9.92 4.02
C MET A 223 -0.22 9.73 3.19
N THR A 224 -0.94 8.63 3.41
CA THR A 224 -2.12 8.22 2.63
C THR A 224 -3.45 8.47 3.35
N ARG A 225 -3.44 8.91 4.61
CA ARG A 225 -4.60 8.85 5.54
C ARG A 225 -5.80 9.69 5.12
N GLU A 226 -5.60 10.74 4.32
CA GLU A 226 -6.61 11.78 4.14
C GLU A 226 -7.72 11.41 3.15
N ARG A 227 -7.51 10.51 2.17
CA ARG A 227 -8.51 10.27 1.10
C ARG A 227 -9.09 8.87 1.05
N THR A 228 -8.29 7.83 1.28
CA THR A 228 -8.77 6.46 1.17
C THR A 228 -9.83 6.11 2.22
N VAL A 229 -9.73 6.66 3.45
CA VAL A 229 -10.68 6.38 4.55
C VAL A 229 -12.08 6.95 4.28
N GLU A 230 -12.19 8.16 3.71
CA GLU A 230 -13.48 8.78 3.41
C GLU A 230 -14.24 8.02 2.32
N VAL A 231 -13.54 7.56 1.28
CA VAL A 231 -14.18 6.81 0.19
C VAL A 231 -14.61 5.42 0.63
N VAL A 232 -13.79 4.73 1.44
CA VAL A 232 -14.14 3.41 1.99
C VAL A 232 -15.36 3.51 2.90
N THR A 233 -15.39 4.46 3.83
CA THR A 233 -16.52 4.66 4.75
C THR A 233 -17.81 5.10 4.04
N GLY A 234 -17.71 5.87 2.96
CA GLY A 234 -18.85 6.25 2.14
C GLY A 234 -19.47 5.09 1.34
N LEU A 235 -18.63 4.18 0.83
CA LEU A 235 -19.06 3.03 0.03
C LEU A 235 -19.64 1.88 0.87
N GLU A 236 -19.20 1.75 2.13
CA GLU A 236 -19.68 0.72 3.07
C GLU A 236 -21.14 0.94 3.50
N LYS A 237 -21.61 2.19 3.57
CA LYS A 237 -23.03 2.50 3.79
C LYS A 237 -23.96 1.93 2.70
N GLY A 238 -23.41 1.58 1.52
CA GLY A 238 -24.13 0.99 0.40
C GLY A 238 -24.15 -0.54 0.36
N GLY A 239 -23.64 -1.24 1.38
CA GLY A 239 -23.76 -2.69 1.53
C GLY A 239 -22.98 -3.54 0.51
N SER A 240 -21.99 -2.97 -0.19
CA SER A 240 -21.20 -3.70 -1.19
C SER A 240 -19.75 -3.89 -0.75
N HIS A 241 -19.28 -5.14 -0.68
CA HIS A 241 -17.89 -5.55 -0.46
C HIS A 241 -16.97 -5.08 -1.60
N ARG A 242 -16.65 -3.78 -1.64
CA ARG A 242 -15.86 -3.14 -2.72
C ARG A 242 -14.44 -2.81 -2.31
N TRP A 243 -13.77 -3.76 -1.66
CA TRP A 243 -12.36 -3.63 -1.36
C TRP A 243 -11.48 -3.32 -2.60
N PRO A 244 -11.78 -3.78 -3.84
CA PRO A 244 -10.94 -3.44 -5.00
C PRO A 244 -10.92 -1.94 -5.31
N LEU A 245 -12.04 -1.26 -5.00
CA LEU A 245 -12.16 0.18 -5.17
C LEU A 245 -11.34 0.93 -4.11
N ALA A 246 -11.34 0.44 -2.86
CA ALA A 246 -10.48 0.95 -1.80
C ALA A 246 -8.99 0.88 -2.18
N VAL A 247 -8.56 -0.28 -2.71
CA VAL A 247 -7.21 -0.50 -3.22
C VAL A 247 -6.86 0.48 -4.33
N PHE A 248 -7.78 0.72 -5.26
CA PHE A 248 -7.56 1.65 -6.35
C PHE A 248 -7.36 3.09 -5.85
N PHE A 249 -8.12 3.55 -4.85
CA PHE A 249 -7.88 4.87 -4.26
C PHE A 249 -6.55 4.96 -3.54
N ASN A 250 -6.14 3.92 -2.82
CA ASN A 250 -4.81 3.88 -2.25
C ASN A 250 -3.73 4.00 -3.34
N LEU A 251 -3.89 3.29 -4.46
CA LEU A 251 -2.98 3.41 -5.61
C LEU A 251 -2.92 4.86 -6.13
N LEU A 252 -4.07 5.54 -6.26
CA LEU A 252 -4.10 6.95 -6.68
C LEU A 252 -3.40 7.88 -5.68
N ASP A 253 -3.56 7.64 -4.38
CA ASP A 253 -2.86 8.41 -3.34
C ASP A 253 -1.34 8.22 -3.44
N LEU A 254 -0.87 6.97 -3.60
CA LEU A 254 0.55 6.66 -3.80
C LEU A 254 1.10 7.27 -5.10
N ALA A 255 0.33 7.20 -6.20
CA ALA A 255 0.70 7.79 -7.48
C ALA A 255 0.83 9.32 -7.40
N ALA A 256 -0.09 9.99 -6.70
CA ALA A 256 -0.03 11.43 -6.48
C ALA A 256 1.19 11.83 -5.65
N ILE A 257 1.55 11.05 -4.62
CA ILE A 257 2.78 11.27 -3.83
C ILE A 257 4.02 11.16 -4.73
N ASN A 258 4.12 10.07 -5.50
CA ASN A 258 5.26 9.85 -6.39
C ASN A 258 5.36 10.93 -7.48
N ALA A 259 4.24 11.33 -8.07
CA ALA A 259 4.20 12.40 -9.07
C ALA A 259 4.66 13.74 -8.48
N TYR A 260 4.24 14.06 -7.24
CA TYR A 260 4.69 15.27 -6.54
C TYR A 260 6.21 15.26 -6.29
N VAL A 261 6.76 14.12 -5.83
CA VAL A 261 8.21 13.98 -5.63
C VAL A 261 8.96 14.18 -6.95
N LEU A 262 8.52 13.55 -8.04
CA LEU A 262 9.16 13.73 -9.35
C LEU A 262 9.06 15.17 -9.84
N PHE A 263 7.88 15.81 -9.72
CA PHE A 263 7.68 17.20 -10.10
C PHE A 263 8.63 18.14 -9.36
N THR A 264 8.70 18.03 -8.04
CA THR A 264 9.56 18.90 -7.21
C THR A 264 11.03 18.71 -7.53
N GLN A 265 11.48 17.47 -7.74
CA GLN A 265 12.87 17.19 -8.08
C GLN A 265 13.25 17.61 -9.51
N CYS A 266 12.38 17.39 -10.49
CA CYS A 266 12.67 17.74 -11.89
C CYS A 266 12.54 19.23 -12.19
N THR A 267 11.64 19.94 -11.50
CA THR A 267 11.39 21.37 -11.75
C THR A 267 12.09 22.31 -10.76
N ALA A 268 12.63 21.76 -9.66
CA ALA A 268 13.16 22.51 -8.51
C ALA A 268 12.16 23.53 -7.91
N LYS A 269 10.86 23.38 -8.18
CA LYS A 269 9.81 24.25 -7.64
C LYS A 269 9.38 23.79 -6.26
N THR A 270 9.23 24.75 -5.35
CA THR A 270 8.67 24.54 -4.02
C THR A 270 7.19 24.87 -4.02
N VAL A 271 6.34 23.87 -4.29
CA VAL A 271 4.88 23.98 -4.21
C VAL A 271 4.40 23.09 -3.08
N SER A 272 3.34 23.49 -2.37
CA SER A 272 2.78 22.60 -1.35
C SER A 272 2.18 21.36 -2.01
N ARG A 273 2.27 20.19 -1.35
CA ARG A 273 1.65 18.96 -1.84
C ARG A 273 0.15 19.11 -2.10
N ARG A 274 -0.53 19.92 -1.29
CA ARG A 274 -1.97 20.19 -1.44
C ARG A 274 -2.26 20.92 -2.74
N ASP A 275 -1.50 21.98 -3.02
CA ASP A 275 -1.71 22.80 -4.22
C ASP A 275 -1.37 22.00 -5.47
N PHE A 276 -0.26 21.24 -5.46
CA PHE A 276 0.08 20.33 -6.55
C PHE A 276 -1.05 19.33 -6.89
N VAL A 277 -1.67 18.72 -5.88
CA VAL A 277 -2.79 17.80 -6.11
C VAL A 277 -4.01 18.53 -6.66
N MET A 278 -4.30 19.74 -6.17
CA MET A 278 -5.41 20.54 -6.69
C MET A 278 -5.19 20.90 -8.15
N ASP A 279 -3.99 21.35 -8.52
CA ASP A 279 -3.61 21.67 -9.89
C ASP A 279 -3.72 20.43 -10.79
N LEU A 280 -3.19 19.28 -10.34
CA LEU A 280 -3.35 18.00 -11.04
C LEU A 280 -4.83 17.64 -11.24
N ALA A 281 -5.68 17.85 -10.24
CA ALA A 281 -7.11 17.60 -10.36
C ALA A 281 -7.78 18.53 -11.37
N PHE A 282 -7.37 19.80 -11.45
CA PHE A 282 -7.84 20.76 -12.44
C PHE A 282 -7.39 20.39 -13.87
N GLU A 283 -6.16 19.96 -14.05
CA GLU A 283 -5.65 19.50 -15.34
C GLU A 283 -6.39 18.25 -15.83
N LEU A 284 -6.57 17.24 -14.96
CA LEU A 284 -7.23 15.98 -15.33
C LEU A 284 -8.71 16.18 -15.72
N ARG A 285 -9.42 17.12 -15.10
CA ARG A 285 -10.82 17.43 -15.46
C ARG A 285 -10.95 18.24 -16.76
N GLU A 286 -9.90 18.96 -17.16
CA GLU A 286 -10.00 19.95 -18.22
C GLU A 286 -10.46 19.33 -19.55
N LYS A 287 -9.85 18.22 -19.95
CA LYS A 287 -10.22 17.49 -21.18
C LYS A 287 -11.69 17.10 -21.20
N HIS A 288 -12.22 16.62 -20.07
CA HIS A 288 -13.62 16.23 -19.96
C HIS A 288 -14.56 17.43 -19.99
N MET A 289 -14.18 18.54 -19.33
CA MET A 289 -14.96 19.78 -19.34
C MET A 289 -15.04 20.37 -20.75
N ARG A 290 -13.93 20.39 -21.50
CA ARG A 290 -13.90 20.85 -22.89
C ARG A 290 -14.78 19.98 -23.79
N ALA A 291 -14.73 18.66 -23.66
CA ALA A 291 -15.57 17.74 -24.42
C ALA A 291 -17.06 17.87 -24.09
N SER A 292 -17.40 18.19 -22.84
CA SER A 292 -18.80 18.39 -22.40
C SER A 292 -19.36 19.76 -22.80
N ALA A 293 -18.50 20.73 -23.08
CA ALA A 293 -18.88 22.07 -23.56
C ALA A 293 -18.99 22.15 -25.09
N ALA A 294 -18.51 21.13 -25.82
CA ALA A 294 -18.66 21.08 -27.27
C ALA A 294 -20.14 20.90 -27.65
N PRO A 295 -20.64 21.63 -28.66
CA PRO A 295 -21.99 21.44 -29.15
C PRO A 295 -22.16 19.99 -29.64
N PRO A 296 -23.35 19.38 -29.46
CA PRO A 296 -23.58 18.04 -29.95
C PRO A 296 -23.32 17.99 -31.46
N PRO A 297 -22.75 16.88 -31.98
CA PRO A 297 -22.59 16.72 -33.43
C PRO A 297 -23.96 16.91 -34.11
N PRO A 298 -23.99 17.54 -35.30
CA PRO A 298 -25.24 17.72 -36.03
C PRO A 298 -25.92 16.37 -36.19
N LEU A 299 -27.21 16.32 -35.85
CA LEU A 299 -28.02 15.12 -36.00
C LEU A 299 -27.92 14.65 -37.46
N PRO A 300 -27.74 13.35 -37.71
CA PRO A 300 -27.80 12.83 -39.08
C PRO A 300 -29.16 13.23 -39.69
N PRO A 301 -29.21 13.51 -41.01
CA PRO A 301 -30.47 13.86 -41.67
C PRO A 301 -31.51 12.79 -41.36
N ILE A 302 -32.68 13.22 -40.88
CA ILE A 302 -33.83 12.34 -40.73
C ILE A 302 -34.15 11.83 -42.12
N GLN A 303 -33.87 10.55 -42.38
CA GLN A 303 -34.46 9.87 -43.52
C GLN A 303 -35.92 9.66 -43.16
N ASP A 304 -36.80 10.38 -43.84
CA ASP A 304 -38.24 10.14 -43.81
C ASP A 304 -38.53 8.75 -44.37
N THR A 305 -38.40 7.71 -43.54
CA THR A 305 -39.03 6.43 -43.84
C THR A 305 -40.53 6.63 -43.70
N VAL A 306 -41.18 6.81 -44.85
CA VAL A 306 -42.62 6.68 -45.04
C VAL A 306 -43.06 5.35 -44.42
N CYS A 307 -43.71 5.44 -43.27
CA CYS A 307 -44.30 4.27 -42.61
C CYS A 307 -45.65 4.00 -43.27
N GLU A 308 -45.67 3.05 -44.20
CA GLU A 308 -46.92 2.50 -44.72
C GLU A 308 -47.75 1.92 -43.57
N THR A 309 -48.94 2.47 -43.40
CA THR A 309 -49.94 2.08 -42.42
C THR A 309 -50.38 0.62 -42.62
N LYS A 310 -49.81 -0.31 -41.86
CA LYS A 310 -50.37 -1.65 -41.72
C LYS A 310 -51.49 -1.67 -40.67
N THR A 311 -52.63 -2.13 -41.14
CA THR A 311 -53.94 -2.19 -40.52
C THR A 311 -53.95 -2.89 -39.15
N ARG A 312 -54.65 -2.26 -38.21
CA ARG A 312 -54.88 -2.65 -36.82
C ARG A 312 -55.62 -3.99 -36.72
N SER A 313 -54.97 -5.04 -36.19
CA SER A 313 -55.63 -6.28 -35.78
C SER A 313 -55.80 -6.33 -34.26
N LYS A 314 -57.06 -6.54 -33.82
CA LYS A 314 -57.49 -6.60 -32.42
C LYS A 314 -56.97 -7.87 -31.74
N VAL A 315 -56.24 -7.74 -30.63
CA VAL A 315 -55.92 -8.86 -29.74
C VAL A 315 -57.03 -9.00 -28.69
N ARG A 316 -57.67 -10.16 -28.67
CA ARG A 316 -58.67 -10.61 -27.68
C ARG A 316 -58.00 -10.87 -26.33
N ARG A 317 -58.65 -10.40 -25.24
CA ARG A 317 -58.37 -10.78 -23.85
C ARG A 317 -58.51 -12.30 -23.67
N SER A 318 -57.52 -12.94 -23.06
CA SER A 318 -57.60 -14.32 -22.56
C SER A 318 -57.69 -14.32 -21.03
N THR A 319 -58.67 -15.07 -20.53
CA THR A 319 -59.08 -15.20 -19.13
C THR A 319 -58.27 -16.23 -18.34
N ARG A 320 -58.14 -15.96 -17.03
CA ARG A 320 -57.80 -16.88 -15.92
C ARG A 320 -58.15 -18.34 -16.17
N ASN A 321 -57.29 -19.26 -15.70
CA ASN A 321 -57.72 -20.52 -15.10
C ASN A 321 -56.83 -20.92 -13.91
N LYS A 322 -57.51 -21.41 -12.87
CA LYS A 322 -57.05 -21.92 -11.56
C LYS A 322 -56.51 -23.36 -11.64
N ALA A 323 -55.82 -23.75 -10.56
CA ALA A 323 -55.91 -25.03 -9.80
C ALA A 323 -54.58 -25.83 -9.70
N PRO A 324 -54.41 -26.73 -8.70
CA PRO A 324 -54.91 -26.73 -7.31
C PRO A 324 -53.82 -27.07 -6.25
N GLU A 325 -54.18 -26.91 -4.97
CA GLU A 325 -53.50 -27.49 -3.81
C GLU A 325 -53.84 -28.99 -3.65
N SER A 326 -52.88 -29.79 -3.17
CA SER A 326 -53.17 -30.90 -2.24
C SER A 326 -51.93 -31.31 -1.44
N CYS A 327 -52.15 -31.35 -0.13
CA CYS A 327 -51.40 -31.75 1.05
C CYS A 327 -50.28 -32.81 0.97
N GLY A 328 -49.26 -32.55 1.79
CA GLY A 328 -48.59 -33.48 2.70
C GLY A 328 -48.22 -32.71 3.96
#